data_AF-A0A7Z8YCF0-F1
#
_entry.id   AF-A0A7Z8YCF0-F1
#
_cell.length_a   1.000
_cell.length_b   1.000
_cell.length_c   1.000
_cell.angle_alpha   90.00
_cell.angle_beta   90.00
_cell.angle_gamma   90.00
#
_symmetry.space_group_name_H-M   'P 1'
#
loop_
_entity.id
_entity.type
_entity.pdbx_description
1 polymer ?
#
loop_
_entity_poly.entity_id
_entity_poly.type
_entity_poly.pdbx_seq_one_letter_code
_entity_poly.pdbx_strand_id
1 'polypeptide(L)'
;MIEVYKIFEKLQQKTATHKDGFIVTSLPSSNFHKIGVSHDGFPLFFIECSNTYNAIDINLELISVTFNRPCILYENRIKIENLYTIISLKTINPDIQKYFIEIVIIIIKQFPKPISDKQFKEEIQKLIDLFKQFSQPAYKTIQGIWAELLIIEQSEHPEYLVQSWHTSPSDKFDFNDGKDKIEVKSTSRMERIHKFSLEQLKPNNTSNLLIASVFVNETGKGKNIGDLSNNILKRINNLALQFRLREIISKTLGRDIEKSFDVYFDYQQAIDSIRFFDYKNIPTIKNDIPPEINNISFNCNLSNITTINNKDIDSSGSILFKSL
;
A
#
# COMPACT_ATOMS: atom_id res chain seq x y z
N MET A 1 10.12 20.88 19.64
CA MET A 1 9.83 19.68 18.82
C MET A 1 10.51 18.46 19.42
N ILE A 2 11.86 18.44 19.55
CA ILE A 2 12.62 17.41 20.29
C ILE A 2 12.11 17.19 21.73
N GLU A 3 11.61 18.25 22.36
CA GLU A 3 11.10 18.22 23.73
C GLU A 3 9.83 17.37 23.91
N VAL A 4 8.91 17.35 22.95
CA VAL A 4 7.63 16.62 23.10
C VAL A 4 7.81 15.12 22.87
N TYR A 5 8.71 14.73 21.98
CA TYR A 5 9.07 13.31 21.84
C TYR A 5 9.67 12.76 23.14
N LYS A 6 10.54 13.53 23.82
CA LYS A 6 11.06 13.16 25.15
C LYS A 6 9.97 13.07 26.22
N ILE A 7 8.94 13.92 26.15
CA ILE A 7 7.77 13.81 27.04
C ILE A 7 7.04 12.49 26.77
N PHE A 8 6.82 12.15 25.50
CA PHE A 8 6.21 10.89 25.09
C PHE A 8 7.03 9.67 25.56
N GLU A 9 8.35 9.65 25.36
CA GLU A 9 9.22 8.57 25.84
C GLU A 9 9.12 8.38 27.36
N LYS A 10 9.08 9.49 28.13
CA LYS A 10 8.88 9.43 29.58
C LYS A 10 7.50 8.90 29.95
N LEU A 11 6.47 9.19 29.16
CA LEU A 11 5.12 8.66 29.37
C LEU A 11 5.05 7.16 29.06
N GLN A 12 5.75 6.66 28.04
CA GLN A 12 5.81 5.23 27.72
C GLN A 12 6.41 4.41 28.87
N GLN A 13 7.32 5.00 29.64
CA GLN A 13 7.94 4.36 30.82
C GLN A 13 7.02 4.33 32.06
N LYS A 14 5.92 5.10 32.07
CA LYS A 14 4.96 5.08 33.17
C LYS A 14 3.99 3.92 32.96
N THR A 15 3.93 3.01 33.93
CA THR A 15 2.94 1.94 33.97
C THR A 15 1.53 2.53 34.00
N ALA A 16 0.60 1.98 33.22
CA ALA A 16 -0.80 2.41 33.21
C ALA A 16 -1.44 2.11 34.59
N THR A 17 -1.44 3.10 35.49
CA THR A 17 -1.94 2.96 36.87
C THR A 17 -3.45 3.07 36.99
N HIS A 18 -4.17 3.43 35.93
CA HIS A 18 -5.62 3.64 35.97
C HIS A 18 -6.31 2.82 34.88
N LYS A 19 -7.25 1.94 35.29
CA LYS A 19 -8.02 1.09 34.37
C LYS A 19 -9.04 1.86 33.52
N ASP A 20 -9.45 3.04 33.99
CA ASP A 20 -10.61 3.77 33.44
C ASP A 20 -10.23 5.04 32.65
N GLY A 21 -8.95 5.25 32.33
CA GLY A 21 -8.52 6.46 31.63
C GLY A 21 -7.06 6.47 31.16
N PHE A 22 -6.63 7.59 30.57
CA PHE A 22 -5.30 7.73 29.97
C PHE A 22 -4.39 8.60 30.81
N ILE A 23 -3.13 8.18 30.98
CA ILE A 23 -2.09 9.04 31.57
C ILE A 23 -1.60 9.99 30.49
N VAL A 24 -1.64 11.28 30.79
CA VAL A 24 -1.29 12.33 29.83
C VAL A 24 -0.35 13.38 30.40
N THR A 25 0.17 14.24 29.53
CA THR A 25 0.86 15.47 29.88
C THR A 25 0.44 16.58 28.91
N SER A 26 0.33 17.81 29.40
CA SER A 26 0.06 19.00 28.60
C SER A 26 1.15 19.24 27.57
N LEU A 27 0.75 19.69 26.38
CA LEU A 27 1.72 20.12 25.39
C LEU A 27 2.40 21.42 25.86
N PRO A 28 3.70 21.63 25.62
CA PRO A 28 4.43 22.83 26.11
C PRO A 28 3.83 24.18 25.69
N SER A 29 3.00 24.21 24.64
CA SER A 29 2.37 25.44 24.12
C SER A 29 0.84 25.45 24.29
N SER A 30 0.25 24.48 25.01
CA SER A 30 -1.19 24.40 25.25
C SER A 30 -1.53 23.61 26.50
N ASN A 31 -2.31 24.21 27.41
CA ASN A 31 -2.86 23.52 28.58
C ASN A 31 -4.11 22.70 28.26
N PHE A 32 -4.70 22.91 27.08
CA PHE A 32 -5.94 22.29 26.62
C PHE A 32 -5.68 20.97 25.89
N HIS A 33 -4.64 20.94 25.06
CA HIS A 33 -4.25 19.76 24.31
C HIS A 33 -3.25 18.91 25.09
N LYS A 34 -3.46 17.61 25.09
CA LYS A 34 -2.64 16.66 25.86
C LYS A 34 -2.00 15.63 24.93
N ILE A 35 -0.85 15.10 25.35
CA ILE A 35 -0.22 13.91 24.77
C ILE A 35 -0.26 12.78 25.79
N GLY A 36 -0.57 11.57 25.32
CA GLY A 36 -0.62 10.35 26.11
C GLY A 36 -0.06 9.16 25.35
N VAL A 37 -0.22 7.99 25.96
CA VAL A 37 0.22 6.71 25.41
C VAL A 37 -0.94 5.74 25.50
N SER A 38 -1.17 4.97 24.43
CA SER A 38 -2.13 3.86 24.44
C SER A 38 -1.60 2.67 25.23
N HIS A 39 -2.44 1.66 25.43
CA HIS A 39 -2.02 0.39 26.05
C HIS A 39 -0.95 -0.34 25.23
N ASP A 40 -0.97 -0.19 23.90
CA ASP A 40 0.01 -0.77 22.97
C ASP A 40 1.29 0.06 22.82
N GLY A 41 1.45 1.14 23.60
CA GLY A 41 2.64 1.99 23.54
C GLY A 41 2.61 3.07 22.43
N PHE A 42 1.49 3.20 21.72
CA PHE A 42 1.31 4.20 20.65
C PHE A 42 1.11 5.63 21.18
N PRO A 43 1.61 6.67 20.48
CA PRO A 43 1.35 8.05 20.85
C PRO A 43 -0.10 8.44 20.57
N LEU A 44 -0.71 9.08 21.57
CA LEU A 44 -2.07 9.64 21.53
C LEU A 44 -2.00 11.15 21.70
N PHE A 45 -2.72 11.89 20.86
CA PHE A 45 -2.98 13.31 21.07
C PHE A 45 -4.47 13.51 21.38
N PHE A 46 -4.73 14.20 22.48
CA PHE A 46 -6.06 14.59 22.92
C PHE A 46 -6.25 16.07 22.63
N ILE A 47 -6.99 16.37 21.57
CA ILE A 47 -7.25 17.73 21.12
C ILE A 47 -8.60 18.17 21.67
N GLU A 48 -8.56 19.02 22.69
CA GLU A 48 -9.76 19.68 23.19
C GLU A 48 -10.34 20.57 22.09
N CYS A 49 -11.62 20.35 21.80
CA CYS A 49 -12.38 21.16 20.85
C CYS A 49 -13.67 21.61 21.55
N SER A 50 -14.01 22.89 21.40
CA SER A 50 -15.24 23.48 21.95
C SER A 50 -16.51 23.09 21.19
N ASN A 51 -16.38 22.32 20.11
CA ASN A 51 -17.41 22.23 19.09
C ASN A 51 -18.08 20.85 19.05
N THR A 52 -19.39 20.86 18.89
CA THR A 52 -20.30 19.69 18.92
C THR A 52 -20.47 19.03 17.54
N TYR A 53 -19.45 19.07 16.68
CA TYR A 53 -19.53 18.51 15.32
C TYR A 53 -19.60 16.98 15.32
N ASN A 54 -20.61 16.41 14.66
CA ASN A 54 -20.70 14.97 14.43
C ASN A 54 -19.84 14.57 13.21
N ALA A 55 -18.56 14.28 13.45
CA ALA A 55 -17.67 13.67 12.47
C ALA A 55 -17.71 12.14 12.57
N ILE A 56 -17.49 11.46 11.44
CA ILE A 56 -17.26 10.01 11.43
C ILE A 56 -15.80 9.76 11.79
N ASP A 57 -15.56 8.83 12.71
CA ASP A 57 -14.21 8.39 13.07
C ASP A 57 -13.47 7.83 11.86
N ILE A 58 -12.16 8.06 11.84
CA ILE A 58 -11.30 7.63 10.76
C ILE A 58 -10.33 6.61 11.32
N ASN A 59 -10.29 5.44 10.71
CA ASN A 59 -9.48 4.32 11.17
C ASN A 59 -8.66 3.79 9.99
N LEU A 60 -7.41 4.23 9.89
CA LEU A 60 -6.46 3.75 8.91
C LEU A 60 -5.42 2.84 9.57
N GLU A 61 -4.55 2.27 8.74
CA GLU A 61 -3.49 1.36 9.15
C GLU A 61 -2.51 2.03 10.12
N LEU A 62 -1.96 3.19 9.77
CA LEU A 62 -0.97 3.88 10.60
C LEU A 62 -1.58 4.97 11.50
N ILE A 63 -2.76 5.49 11.19
CA ILE A 63 -3.37 6.60 11.93
C ILE A 63 -4.85 6.34 12.18
N SER A 64 -5.34 6.76 13.34
CA SER A 64 -6.77 6.85 13.62
C SER A 64 -7.11 8.19 14.25
N VAL A 65 -8.30 8.70 13.93
CA VAL A 65 -8.87 9.90 14.50
C VAL A 65 -10.27 9.58 15.01
N THR A 66 -10.46 9.75 16.32
CA THR A 66 -11.74 9.51 16.98
C THR A 66 -12.29 10.83 17.47
N PHE A 67 -13.43 11.28 16.96
CA PHE A 67 -13.93 12.63 17.21
C PHE A 67 -14.84 12.68 18.45
N ASN A 68 -14.74 13.78 19.19
CA ASN A 68 -15.67 14.16 20.26
C ASN A 68 -15.98 13.04 21.26
N ARG A 69 -14.92 12.39 21.76
CA ARG A 69 -15.04 11.31 22.75
C ARG A 69 -14.92 11.83 24.17
N PRO A 70 -15.84 11.42 25.08
CA PRO A 70 -15.65 11.65 26.50
C PRO A 70 -14.43 10.85 26.96
N CYS A 71 -13.46 11.55 27.52
CA CYS A 71 -12.23 10.95 28.01
C CYS A 71 -12.04 11.27 29.49
N ILE A 72 -11.51 10.28 30.21
CA ILE A 72 -10.94 10.48 31.55
C ILE A 72 -9.43 10.51 31.38
N LEU A 73 -8.82 11.67 31.63
CA LEU A 73 -7.39 11.88 31.55
C LEU A 73 -6.80 12.08 32.95
N TYR A 74 -5.60 11.56 33.17
CA TYR A 74 -4.84 11.68 34.42
C TYR A 74 -3.54 12.43 34.16
N GLU A 75 -3.39 13.61 34.76
CA GLU A 75 -2.18 14.43 34.69
C GLU A 75 -1.72 14.76 36.12
N ASN A 76 -0.54 14.28 36.53
CA ASN A 76 0.04 14.53 37.86
C ASN A 76 -0.95 14.29 39.03
N ARG A 77 -1.75 13.21 38.97
CA ARG A 77 -2.81 12.81 39.93
C ARG A 77 -4.12 13.61 39.84
N ILE A 78 -4.20 14.59 38.95
CA ILE A 78 -5.44 15.32 38.66
C ILE A 78 -6.24 14.50 37.64
N LYS A 79 -7.52 14.25 37.97
CA LYS A 79 -8.49 13.66 37.06
C LYS A 79 -9.15 14.78 36.25
N ILE A 80 -9.13 14.65 34.92
CA ILE A 80 -9.74 15.58 33.98
C ILE A 80 -10.78 14.79 33.17
N GLU A 81 -12.02 15.25 33.19
CA GLU A 81 -13.11 14.69 32.39
C GLU A 81 -13.57 15.73 31.39
N ASN A 82 -13.41 15.45 30.10
CA ASN A 82 -13.80 16.38 29.03
C ASN A 82 -13.95 15.64 27.69
N LEU A 83 -14.44 16.34 26.67
CA LEU A 83 -14.52 15.86 25.30
C LEU A 83 -13.23 16.15 24.53
N TYR A 84 -12.73 15.15 23.82
CA TYR A 84 -11.53 15.28 23.01
C TYR A 84 -11.70 14.62 21.65
N THR A 85 -11.08 15.20 20.62
CA THR A 85 -10.70 14.46 19.43
C THR A 85 -9.37 13.75 19.71
N ILE A 86 -9.34 12.43 19.56
CA ILE A 86 -8.18 11.59 19.81
C ILE A 86 -7.50 11.26 18.48
N ILE A 87 -6.25 11.66 18.31
CA ILE A 87 -5.42 11.29 17.16
C ILE A 87 -4.37 10.28 17.64
N SER A 88 -4.35 9.09 17.05
CA SER A 88 -3.47 7.99 17.43
C SER A 88 -2.65 7.49 16.25
N LEU A 89 -1.35 7.25 16.45
CA LEU A 89 -0.47 6.61 15.48
C LEU A 89 -0.20 5.14 15.86
N LYS A 90 -0.60 4.20 15.02
CA LYS A 90 -0.58 2.75 15.30
C LYS A 90 0.74 2.07 14.91
N THR A 91 1.85 2.60 15.36
CA THR A 91 3.16 1.94 15.19
C THR A 91 4.10 2.25 16.34
N ILE A 92 4.96 1.28 16.65
CA ILE A 92 6.07 1.41 17.62
C ILE A 92 7.37 1.90 16.98
N ASN A 93 7.41 2.14 15.66
CA ASN A 93 8.62 2.58 14.99
C ASN A 93 9.01 4.00 15.47
N PRO A 94 10.19 4.19 16.08
CA PRO A 94 10.56 5.44 16.74
C PRO A 94 10.74 6.60 15.75
N ASP A 95 11.22 6.34 14.54
CA ASP A 95 11.39 7.37 13.51
C ASP A 95 10.03 7.90 13.03
N ILE A 96 9.07 6.99 12.80
CA ILE A 96 7.69 7.35 12.41
C ILE A 96 6.97 8.05 13.57
N GLN A 97 7.15 7.58 14.81
CA GLN A 97 6.59 8.22 16.00
C GLN A 97 7.11 9.65 16.17
N LYS A 98 8.43 9.86 16.03
CA LYS A 98 9.04 11.18 16.10
C LYS A 98 8.49 12.11 15.01
N TYR A 99 8.45 11.63 13.77
CA TYR A 99 7.90 12.38 12.65
C TYR A 99 6.42 12.74 12.86
N PHE A 100 5.59 11.78 13.28
CA PHE A 100 4.17 12.00 13.60
C PHE A 100 3.99 13.07 14.68
N ILE A 101 4.71 12.95 15.80
CA ILE A 101 4.65 13.91 16.90
C ILE A 101 5.03 15.32 16.40
N GLU A 102 6.08 15.44 15.58
CA GLU A 102 6.49 16.72 15.00
C GLU A 102 5.40 17.35 14.13
N ILE A 103 4.79 16.58 13.23
CA ILE A 103 3.73 17.07 12.34
C ILE A 103 2.49 17.47 13.13
N VAL A 104 2.03 16.65 14.09
CA VAL A 104 0.83 16.97 14.89
C VAL A 104 1.03 18.26 15.68
N ILE A 105 2.23 18.49 16.24
CA ILE A 105 2.54 19.74 16.94
C ILE A 105 2.50 20.94 15.99
N ILE A 106 3.04 20.80 14.77
CA ILE A 106 3.01 21.87 13.77
C ILE A 106 1.56 22.24 13.45
N ILE A 107 0.71 21.25 13.21
CA ILE A 107 -0.71 21.44 12.92
C ILE A 107 -1.42 22.17 14.08
N ILE A 108 -1.24 21.68 15.31
CA ILE A 108 -1.86 22.28 16.51
C ILE A 108 -1.41 23.73 16.70
N LYS A 109 -0.14 24.05 16.42
CA LYS A 109 0.39 25.42 16.54
C LYS A 109 -0.18 26.38 15.51
N GLN A 110 -0.68 25.87 14.40
CA GLN A 110 -1.30 26.68 13.34
C GLN A 110 -2.78 26.94 13.58
N PHE A 111 -3.40 26.32 14.60
CA PHE A 111 -4.80 26.52 14.89
C PHE A 111 -5.09 27.99 15.29
N PRO A 112 -6.02 28.67 14.60
CA PRO A 112 -6.52 29.96 15.05
C PRO A 112 -7.25 29.81 16.40
N LYS A 113 -7.29 30.87 17.20
CA LYS A 113 -7.99 30.89 18.48
C LYS A 113 -9.13 31.92 18.42
N PRO A 114 -10.41 31.51 18.26
CA PRO A 114 -10.93 30.13 18.18
C PRO A 114 -10.79 29.51 16.78
N ILE A 115 -10.76 28.17 16.73
CA ILE A 115 -10.78 27.40 15.47
C ILE A 115 -12.21 27.00 15.10
N SER A 116 -12.58 27.16 13.83
CA SER A 116 -13.87 26.69 13.31
C SER A 116 -13.85 25.19 13.00
N ASP A 117 -15.02 24.54 13.03
CA ASP A 117 -15.15 23.12 12.68
C ASP A 117 -14.61 22.77 11.29
N LYS A 118 -14.88 23.65 10.32
CA LYS A 118 -14.41 23.47 8.95
C LYS A 118 -12.89 23.46 8.89
N GLN A 119 -12.24 24.44 9.52
CA GLN A 119 -10.78 24.53 9.54
C GLN A 119 -10.14 23.38 10.30
N PHE A 120 -10.72 22.99 11.45
CA PHE A 120 -10.25 21.83 12.19
C PHE A 120 -10.28 20.57 11.31
N LYS A 121 -11.40 20.33 10.63
CA LYS A 121 -11.53 19.19 9.71
C LYS A 121 -10.53 19.25 8.57
N GLU A 122 -10.30 20.42 7.97
CA GLU A 122 -9.33 20.60 6.89
C GLU A 122 -7.89 20.29 7.36
N GLU A 123 -7.49 20.79 8.53
CA GLU A 123 -6.15 20.53 9.09
C GLU A 123 -5.95 19.06 9.49
N ILE A 124 -6.97 18.44 10.10
CA ILE A 124 -6.93 17.01 10.42
C ILE A 124 -6.93 16.16 9.14
N GLN A 125 -7.64 16.57 8.09
CA GLN A 125 -7.64 15.86 6.82
C GLN A 125 -6.26 15.87 6.16
N LYS A 126 -5.52 16.99 6.23
CA LYS A 126 -4.12 17.06 5.75
C LYS A 126 -3.22 16.06 6.46
N LEU A 127 -3.35 15.94 7.79
CA LEU A 127 -2.61 14.94 8.57
C LEU A 127 -2.94 13.52 8.11
N ILE A 128 -4.23 13.22 7.97
CA ILE A 128 -4.70 11.92 7.53
C ILE A 128 -4.16 11.59 6.14
N ASP A 129 -4.21 12.53 5.20
CA ASP A 129 -3.75 12.31 3.83
C ASP A 129 -2.23 12.13 3.74
N LEU A 130 -1.46 12.80 4.59
CA LEU A 130 -0.02 12.56 4.74
C LEU A 130 0.24 11.11 5.20
N PHE A 131 -0.47 10.64 6.21
CA PHE A 131 -0.27 9.29 6.75
C PHE A 131 -0.85 8.18 5.87
N LYS A 132 -1.87 8.47 5.05
CA LYS A 132 -2.33 7.56 3.98
C LYS A 132 -1.23 7.25 2.96
N GLN A 133 -0.33 8.20 2.67
CA GLN A 133 0.75 7.98 1.69
C GLN A 133 1.79 6.95 2.17
N PHE A 134 1.95 6.75 3.47
CA PHE A 134 2.83 5.70 4.00
C PHE A 134 2.23 4.29 3.84
N SER A 135 0.90 4.17 3.71
CA SER A 135 0.18 2.91 3.46
C SER A 135 0.01 2.57 1.97
N GLN A 136 0.14 3.56 1.08
CA GLN A 136 -0.02 3.39 -0.38
C GLN A 136 0.99 2.44 -1.07
N PRO A 137 2.27 2.34 -0.65
CA PRO A 137 3.24 1.45 -1.27
C PRO A 137 2.93 -0.03 -1.03
N ALA A 138 2.50 -0.40 0.18
CA ALA A 138 2.22 -1.80 0.53
C ALA A 138 1.05 -2.36 -0.29
N TYR A 139 -0.07 -1.63 -0.40
CA TYR A 139 -1.23 -2.09 -1.16
C TYR A 139 -0.90 -2.29 -2.65
N LYS A 140 -0.22 -1.33 -3.29
CA LYS A 140 0.16 -1.46 -4.71
C LYS A 140 1.14 -2.60 -4.96
N THR A 141 2.09 -2.81 -4.05
CA THR A 141 3.04 -3.93 -4.14
C THR A 141 2.32 -5.27 -3.94
N ILE A 142 1.42 -5.38 -2.95
CA ILE A 142 0.60 -6.58 -2.71
C ILE A 142 -0.27 -6.86 -3.94
N GLN A 143 -0.95 -5.84 -4.48
CA GLN A 143 -1.77 -5.94 -5.69
C GLN A 143 -0.96 -6.40 -6.92
N GLY A 144 0.26 -5.87 -7.10
CA GLY A 144 1.17 -6.23 -8.18
C GLY A 144 1.58 -7.70 -8.11
N ILE A 145 2.18 -8.11 -6.98
CA ILE A 145 2.63 -9.49 -6.77
C ILE A 145 1.45 -10.47 -6.85
N TRP A 146 0.29 -10.12 -6.28
CA TRP A 146 -0.88 -10.97 -6.35
C TRP A 146 -1.30 -11.23 -7.81
N ALA A 147 -1.24 -10.20 -8.67
CA ALA A 147 -1.52 -10.35 -10.09
C ALA A 147 -0.46 -11.20 -10.80
N GLU A 148 0.83 -11.00 -10.51
CA GLU A 148 1.92 -11.82 -11.06
C GLU A 148 1.75 -13.29 -10.67
N LEU A 149 1.44 -13.57 -9.40
CA LEU A 149 1.14 -14.93 -8.92
C LEU A 149 -0.11 -15.52 -9.58
N LEU A 150 -1.14 -14.73 -9.83
CA LEU A 150 -2.33 -15.20 -10.54
C LEU A 150 -1.97 -15.66 -11.96
N ILE A 151 -1.13 -14.90 -12.68
CA ILE A 151 -0.65 -15.31 -14.01
C ILE A 151 0.13 -16.62 -13.94
N ILE A 152 0.99 -16.82 -12.93
CA ILE A 152 1.70 -18.09 -12.72
C ILE A 152 0.73 -19.24 -12.39
N GLU A 153 -0.26 -18.99 -11.54
CA GLU A 153 -1.20 -20.02 -11.10
C GLU A 153 -2.13 -20.49 -12.22
N GLN A 154 -2.51 -19.57 -13.13
CA GLN A 154 -3.34 -19.86 -14.31
C GLN A 154 -2.56 -20.46 -15.48
N SER A 155 -1.23 -20.38 -15.43
CA SER A 155 -0.34 -20.82 -16.50
C SER A 155 -0.38 -22.34 -16.73
N GLU A 156 -0.24 -22.80 -17.98
CA GLU A 156 -0.11 -24.23 -18.30
C GLU A 156 1.18 -24.84 -17.73
N HIS A 157 2.27 -24.05 -17.75
CA HIS A 157 3.61 -24.46 -17.30
C HIS A 157 4.16 -23.55 -16.19
N PRO A 158 3.65 -23.65 -14.95
CA PRO A 158 4.00 -22.73 -13.85
C PRO A 158 5.49 -22.80 -13.48
N GLU A 159 6.15 -23.96 -13.62
CA GLU A 159 7.58 -24.10 -13.39
C GLU A 159 8.41 -23.19 -14.33
N TYR A 160 7.98 -23.07 -15.59
CA TYR A 160 8.67 -22.24 -16.58
C TYR A 160 8.49 -20.75 -16.28
N LEU A 161 7.28 -20.33 -15.88
CA LEU A 161 7.06 -18.95 -15.46
C LEU A 161 7.82 -18.60 -14.18
N VAL A 162 7.81 -19.48 -13.16
CA VAL A 162 8.59 -19.23 -11.94
C VAL A 162 10.09 -19.13 -12.25
N GLN A 163 10.61 -19.94 -13.17
CA GLN A 163 12.00 -19.81 -13.64
C GLN A 163 12.25 -18.44 -14.29
N SER A 164 11.33 -17.99 -15.14
CA SER A 164 11.40 -16.72 -15.87
C SER A 164 11.00 -15.49 -15.05
N TRP A 165 10.43 -15.66 -13.85
CA TRP A 165 9.95 -14.58 -12.99
C TRP A 165 11.15 -13.79 -12.43
N HIS A 166 11.05 -12.46 -12.43
CA HIS A 166 12.12 -11.54 -12.05
C HIS A 166 12.72 -11.86 -10.67
N THR A 167 13.98 -11.47 -10.47
CA THR A 167 14.67 -11.66 -9.18
C THR A 167 14.86 -10.36 -8.42
N SER A 168 14.72 -9.21 -9.09
CA SER A 168 14.87 -7.88 -8.50
C SER A 168 13.62 -7.03 -8.73
N PRO A 169 13.13 -6.29 -7.72
CA PRO A 169 12.10 -5.26 -7.89
C PRO A 169 12.48 -4.13 -8.87
N SER A 170 13.76 -4.03 -9.25
CA SER A 170 14.24 -3.09 -10.27
C SER A 170 14.17 -3.64 -11.70
N ASP A 171 13.82 -4.92 -11.87
CA ASP A 171 13.71 -5.52 -13.18
C ASP A 171 12.61 -4.84 -13.98
N LYS A 172 12.90 -4.62 -15.25
CA LYS A 172 12.05 -3.82 -16.14
C LYS A 172 10.72 -4.51 -16.47
N PHE A 173 10.72 -5.84 -16.45
CA PHE A 173 9.61 -6.70 -16.86
C PHE A 173 9.44 -7.82 -15.83
N ASP A 174 8.20 -8.23 -15.59
CA ASP A 174 7.92 -9.23 -14.56
C ASP A 174 8.44 -10.63 -14.95
N PHE A 175 8.28 -11.04 -16.21
CA PHE A 175 8.83 -12.30 -16.70
C PHE A 175 9.77 -12.08 -17.88
N ASN A 176 10.86 -12.84 -17.87
CA ASN A 176 11.91 -12.78 -18.86
C ASN A 176 12.66 -14.12 -18.94
N ASP A 177 12.54 -14.81 -20.06
CA ASP A 177 13.25 -16.08 -20.32
C ASP A 177 14.64 -15.88 -20.96
N GLY A 178 15.09 -14.61 -21.08
CA GLY A 178 16.30 -14.20 -21.78
C GLY A 178 16.07 -13.80 -23.23
N LYS A 179 14.90 -14.10 -23.80
CA LYS A 179 14.51 -13.73 -25.15
C LYS A 179 13.23 -12.89 -25.16
N ASP A 180 12.12 -13.45 -24.70
CA ASP A 180 10.81 -12.82 -24.70
C ASP A 180 10.43 -12.35 -23.29
N LYS A 181 9.45 -11.44 -23.21
CA LYS A 181 9.07 -10.75 -21.98
C LYS A 181 7.57 -10.79 -21.75
N ILE A 182 7.15 -10.88 -20.50
CA ILE A 182 5.78 -10.60 -20.09
C ILE A 182 5.81 -9.50 -19.02
N GLU A 183 4.97 -8.49 -19.18
CA GLU A 183 4.71 -7.46 -18.18
C GLU A 183 3.27 -7.60 -17.71
N VAL A 184 3.07 -7.71 -16.41
CA VAL A 184 1.77 -7.82 -15.75
C VAL A 184 1.34 -6.44 -15.25
N LYS A 185 0.13 -6.04 -15.63
CA LYS A 185 -0.50 -4.80 -15.20
C LYS A 185 -1.81 -5.08 -14.48
N SER A 186 -1.87 -4.71 -13.20
CA SER A 186 -3.08 -4.79 -12.39
C SER A 186 -3.73 -3.42 -12.18
N THR A 187 -5.06 -3.41 -12.09
CA THR A 187 -5.82 -2.20 -11.75
C THR A 187 -7.05 -2.56 -10.93
N SER A 188 -7.42 -1.70 -9.98
CA SER A 188 -8.65 -1.79 -9.18
C SER A 188 -9.73 -0.81 -9.67
N ARG A 189 -9.51 -0.23 -10.84
CA ARG A 189 -10.43 0.74 -11.47
C ARG A 189 -11.50 0.00 -12.27
N MET A 190 -12.60 0.71 -12.57
CA MET A 190 -13.65 0.22 -13.46
C MET A 190 -13.20 0.07 -14.92
N GLU A 191 -12.20 0.86 -15.33
CA GLU A 191 -11.64 0.84 -16.67
C GLU A 191 -10.21 0.26 -16.66
N ARG A 192 -9.80 -0.37 -17.76
CA ARG A 192 -8.48 -1.02 -17.90
C ARG A 192 -7.38 0.02 -18.16
N ILE A 193 -7.21 0.95 -17.22
CA ILE A 193 -6.20 2.01 -17.27
C ILE A 193 -4.99 1.58 -16.46
N HIS A 194 -3.83 1.60 -17.11
CA HIS A 194 -2.56 1.18 -16.52
C HIS A 194 -1.49 2.24 -16.69
N LYS A 195 -0.63 2.36 -15.67
CA LYS A 195 0.57 3.18 -15.75
C LYS A 195 1.69 2.37 -16.41
N PHE A 196 2.28 2.93 -17.46
CA PHE A 196 3.47 2.39 -18.12
C PHE A 196 4.63 3.36 -17.92
N SER A 197 5.84 2.83 -17.70
CA SER A 197 7.04 3.56 -18.10
C SER A 197 7.25 3.38 -19.61
N LEU A 198 7.81 4.37 -20.28
CA LEU A 198 8.10 4.25 -21.71
C LEU A 198 9.00 3.05 -22.01
N GLU A 199 9.93 2.79 -21.11
CA GLU A 199 10.83 1.65 -21.18
C GLU A 199 10.06 0.33 -21.24
N GLN A 200 9.00 0.15 -20.44
CA GLN A 200 8.19 -1.07 -20.44
C GLN A 200 7.49 -1.38 -21.76
N LEU A 201 7.47 -0.47 -22.75
CA LEU A 201 6.97 -0.75 -24.10
C LEU A 201 8.09 -0.81 -25.16
N LYS A 202 9.34 -0.88 -24.72
CA LYS A 202 10.55 -0.99 -25.55
C LYS A 202 11.34 -2.25 -25.15
N PRO A 203 10.94 -3.45 -25.62
CA PRO A 203 11.77 -4.64 -25.48
C PRO A 203 13.02 -4.54 -26.36
N ASN A 204 13.99 -5.43 -26.17
CA ASN A 204 15.20 -5.46 -26.99
C ASN A 204 14.85 -5.74 -28.46
N ASN A 205 15.67 -5.25 -29.39
CA ASN A 205 15.54 -5.60 -30.81
C ASN A 205 15.60 -7.12 -30.94
N THR A 206 14.52 -7.74 -31.45
CA THR A 206 14.25 -9.21 -31.57
C THR A 206 13.48 -9.89 -30.44
N SER A 207 13.23 -9.21 -29.32
CA SER A 207 12.40 -9.73 -28.23
C SER A 207 10.92 -9.44 -28.48
N ASN A 208 10.04 -10.42 -28.22
CA ASN A 208 8.62 -10.16 -28.10
C ASN A 208 8.28 -9.69 -26.68
N LEU A 209 7.19 -8.94 -26.55
CA LEU A 209 6.66 -8.51 -25.26
C LEU A 209 5.14 -8.69 -25.26
N LEU A 210 4.65 -9.37 -24.24
CA LEU A 210 3.23 -9.52 -23.97
C LEU A 210 2.86 -8.69 -22.74
N ILE A 211 1.78 -7.91 -22.83
CA ILE A 211 1.20 -7.27 -21.66
C ILE A 211 0.04 -8.10 -21.16
N ALA A 212 0.19 -8.69 -19.98
CA ALA A 212 -0.90 -9.34 -19.26
C ALA A 212 -1.62 -8.29 -18.40
N SER A 213 -2.94 -8.22 -18.47
CA SER A 213 -3.71 -7.23 -17.74
C SER A 213 -4.83 -7.87 -16.94
N VAL A 214 -4.95 -7.47 -15.68
CA VAL A 214 -5.89 -8.07 -14.71
C VAL A 214 -6.62 -6.98 -13.91
N PHE A 215 -7.91 -7.17 -13.68
CA PHE A 215 -8.64 -6.41 -12.65
C PHE A 215 -8.43 -7.08 -11.30
N VAL A 216 -7.98 -6.30 -10.31
CA VAL A 216 -7.67 -6.79 -8.97
C VAL A 216 -8.42 -5.92 -7.96
N ASN A 217 -9.57 -6.42 -7.54
CA ASN A 217 -10.49 -5.74 -6.63
C ASN A 217 -10.47 -6.42 -5.26
N GLU A 218 -10.18 -5.65 -4.21
CA GLU A 218 -10.15 -6.13 -2.84
C GLU A 218 -11.56 -6.54 -2.38
N THR A 219 -11.63 -7.60 -1.59
CA THR A 219 -12.88 -8.16 -1.07
C THR A 219 -12.62 -8.76 0.30
N GLY A 220 -13.65 -8.84 1.15
CA GLY A 220 -13.53 -9.55 2.43
C GLY A 220 -13.49 -11.08 2.30
N LYS A 221 -13.76 -11.63 1.10
CA LYS A 221 -13.73 -13.06 0.80
C LYS A 221 -13.18 -13.28 -0.61
N GLY A 222 -12.04 -13.94 -0.72
CA GLY A 222 -11.30 -14.12 -1.98
C GLY A 222 -10.07 -14.99 -1.78
N LYS A 223 -9.04 -14.81 -2.61
CA LYS A 223 -7.72 -15.41 -2.37
C LYS A 223 -6.69 -14.33 -2.02
N ASN A 224 -5.82 -14.62 -1.07
CA ASN A 224 -4.65 -13.79 -0.75
C ASN A 224 -3.38 -14.31 -1.46
N ILE A 225 -2.23 -13.68 -1.21
CA ILE A 225 -0.94 -14.10 -1.78
C ILE A 225 -0.53 -15.51 -1.32
N GLY A 226 -0.81 -15.85 -0.06
CA GLY A 226 -0.52 -17.16 0.51
C GLY A 226 -1.29 -18.28 -0.18
N ASP A 227 -2.57 -18.07 -0.49
CA ASP A 227 -3.42 -19.01 -1.20
C ASP A 227 -2.89 -19.29 -2.62
N LEU A 228 -2.56 -18.23 -3.37
CA LEU A 228 -2.00 -18.38 -4.72
C LEU A 228 -0.65 -19.09 -4.67
N SER A 229 0.25 -18.69 -3.76
CA SER A 229 1.55 -19.34 -3.57
C SER A 229 1.38 -20.83 -3.27
N ASN A 230 0.47 -21.20 -2.37
CA ASN A 230 0.22 -22.60 -2.03
C ASN A 230 -0.37 -23.40 -3.20
N ASN A 231 -1.22 -22.79 -4.03
CA ASN A 231 -1.77 -23.46 -5.22
C ASN A 231 -0.70 -23.69 -6.30
N ILE A 232 0.19 -22.71 -6.51
CA ILE A 232 1.34 -22.85 -7.42
C ILE A 232 2.27 -23.96 -6.92
N LEU A 233 2.60 -23.99 -5.62
CA LEU A 233 3.50 -25.00 -5.06
C LEU A 233 2.99 -26.44 -5.21
N LYS A 234 1.67 -26.66 -5.20
CA LYS A 234 1.08 -27.98 -5.48
C LYS A 234 1.34 -28.46 -6.91
N ARG A 235 1.69 -27.55 -7.83
CA ARG A 235 1.97 -27.82 -9.25
C ARG A 235 3.47 -27.80 -9.59
N ILE A 236 4.35 -27.52 -8.62
CA ILE A 236 5.80 -27.46 -8.81
C ILE A 236 6.46 -28.58 -8.02
N ASN A 237 7.15 -29.48 -8.72
CA ASN A 237 7.86 -30.59 -8.06
C ASN A 237 9.30 -30.22 -7.72
N ASN A 238 9.90 -29.28 -8.46
CA ASN A 238 11.29 -28.88 -8.26
C ASN A 238 11.46 -28.00 -7.00
N LEU A 239 12.15 -28.52 -5.98
CA LEU A 239 12.41 -27.81 -4.72
C LEU A 239 13.14 -26.47 -4.89
N ALA A 240 14.03 -26.34 -5.87
CA ALA A 240 14.73 -25.09 -6.14
C ALA A 240 13.76 -24.02 -6.67
N LEU A 241 12.79 -24.42 -7.51
CA LEU A 241 11.73 -23.52 -7.99
C LEU A 241 10.73 -23.17 -6.89
N GLN A 242 10.41 -24.11 -5.99
CA GLN A 242 9.59 -23.82 -4.81
C GLN A 242 10.27 -22.77 -3.90
N PHE A 243 11.57 -22.93 -3.64
CA PHE A 243 12.34 -21.94 -2.88
C PHE A 243 12.38 -20.59 -3.58
N ARG A 244 12.65 -20.57 -4.89
CA ARG A 244 12.67 -19.35 -5.70
C ARG A 244 11.35 -18.58 -5.62
N LEU A 245 10.20 -19.27 -5.75
CA LEU A 245 8.88 -18.65 -5.61
C LEU A 245 8.75 -17.94 -4.26
N ARG A 246 9.08 -18.63 -3.16
CA ARG A 246 9.01 -18.07 -1.80
C ARG A 246 9.99 -16.92 -1.60
N GLU A 247 11.18 -17.03 -2.17
CA GLU A 247 12.23 -16.01 -2.10
C GLU A 247 11.80 -14.71 -2.79
N ILE A 248 11.25 -14.78 -4.00
CA ILE A 248 10.77 -13.60 -4.74
C ILE A 248 9.64 -12.92 -3.96
N ILE A 249 8.63 -13.68 -3.51
CA ILE A 249 7.53 -13.14 -2.69
C ILE A 249 8.06 -12.41 -1.46
N SER A 250 9.00 -13.05 -0.74
CA SER A 250 9.56 -12.49 0.50
C SER A 250 10.41 -11.24 0.25
N LYS A 251 11.22 -11.22 -0.82
CA LYS A 251 12.04 -10.06 -1.18
C LYS A 251 11.19 -8.86 -1.61
N THR A 252 10.14 -9.10 -2.38
CA THR A 252 9.30 -8.01 -2.91
C THR A 252 8.36 -7.45 -1.84
N LEU A 253 7.81 -8.28 -0.96
CA LEU A 253 6.95 -7.82 0.15
C LEU A 253 7.75 -7.28 1.35
N GLY A 254 8.93 -7.84 1.61
CA GLY A 254 9.77 -7.48 2.75
C GLY A 254 8.98 -7.50 4.06
N ARG A 255 8.90 -6.34 4.72
CA ARG A 255 8.19 -6.16 5.99
C ARG A 255 6.66 -6.29 5.91
N ASP A 256 6.09 -6.21 4.70
CA ASP A 256 4.64 -6.25 4.48
C ASP A 256 4.14 -7.69 4.17
N ILE A 257 5.02 -8.70 4.28
CA ILE A 257 4.67 -10.10 4.04
C ILE A 257 3.54 -10.60 4.95
N GLU A 258 3.57 -10.27 6.24
CA GLU A 258 2.54 -10.71 7.19
C GLU A 258 1.17 -10.16 6.81
N LYS A 259 1.10 -8.86 6.50
CA LYS A 259 -0.14 -8.19 6.09
C LYS A 259 -0.69 -8.75 4.79
N SER A 260 0.19 -9.21 3.89
CA SER A 260 -0.23 -9.73 2.59
C SER A 260 -1.13 -10.97 2.68
N PHE A 261 -1.08 -11.69 3.80
CA PHE A 261 -1.96 -12.83 4.06
C PHE A 261 -3.36 -12.41 4.54
N ASP A 262 -3.53 -11.16 4.97
CA ASP A 262 -4.82 -10.61 5.41
C ASP A 262 -5.54 -9.79 4.33
N VAL A 263 -4.90 -9.59 3.16
CA VAL A 263 -5.49 -8.88 2.01
C VAL A 263 -5.99 -9.88 0.98
N TYR A 264 -7.29 -9.84 0.70
CA TYR A 264 -7.95 -10.77 -0.21
C TYR A 264 -8.49 -10.05 -1.44
N PHE A 265 -8.38 -10.70 -2.60
CA PHE A 265 -8.90 -10.18 -3.86
C PHE A 265 -9.92 -11.13 -4.48
N ASP A 266 -10.86 -10.57 -5.25
CA ASP A 266 -11.90 -11.34 -5.94
C ASP A 266 -11.25 -12.21 -7.03
N TYR A 267 -11.07 -13.47 -6.67
CA TYR A 267 -10.31 -14.41 -7.48
C TYR A 267 -11.01 -14.76 -8.80
N GLN A 268 -12.32 -14.99 -8.78
CA GLN A 268 -13.04 -15.38 -10.00
C GLN A 268 -13.11 -14.21 -10.97
N GLN A 269 -13.42 -13.01 -10.47
CA GLN A 269 -13.43 -11.81 -11.29
C GLN A 269 -12.06 -11.53 -11.91
N ALA A 270 -10.99 -11.72 -11.13
CA ALA A 270 -9.63 -11.52 -11.63
C ALA A 270 -9.32 -12.47 -12.79
N ILE A 271 -9.63 -13.78 -12.66
CA ILE A 271 -9.47 -14.77 -13.73
C ILE A 271 -10.27 -14.36 -14.98
N ASP A 272 -11.55 -14.07 -14.82
CA ASP A 272 -12.44 -13.72 -15.94
C ASP A 272 -11.97 -12.46 -16.67
N SER A 273 -11.24 -11.60 -15.96
CA SER A 273 -10.70 -10.34 -16.46
C SER A 273 -9.34 -10.42 -17.13
N ILE A 274 -8.64 -11.57 -17.08
CA ILE A 274 -7.31 -11.69 -17.70
C ILE A 274 -7.43 -11.40 -19.20
N ARG A 275 -6.62 -10.46 -19.67
CA ARG A 275 -6.49 -10.12 -21.09
C ARG A 275 -5.02 -9.90 -21.44
N PHE A 276 -4.62 -10.41 -22.60
CA PHE A 276 -3.28 -10.26 -23.13
C PHE A 276 -3.27 -9.27 -24.30
N PHE A 277 -2.21 -8.49 -24.44
CA PHE A 277 -2.06 -7.47 -25.47
C PHE A 277 -0.66 -7.55 -26.09
N ASP A 278 -0.58 -7.40 -27.42
CA ASP A 278 0.69 -7.14 -28.08
C ASP A 278 1.14 -5.74 -27.69
N TYR A 279 2.37 -5.60 -27.18
CA TYR A 279 2.94 -4.29 -26.87
C TYR A 279 2.92 -3.34 -28.08
N LYS A 280 2.98 -3.86 -29.31
CA LYS A 280 2.90 -3.07 -30.55
C LYS A 280 1.57 -2.38 -30.75
N ASN A 281 0.50 -2.91 -30.16
CA ASN A 281 -0.85 -2.35 -30.24
C ASN A 281 -1.11 -1.30 -29.15
N ILE A 282 -0.23 -1.19 -28.16
CA ILE A 282 -0.41 -0.25 -27.05
C ILE A 282 0.04 1.15 -27.50
N PRO A 283 -0.83 2.16 -27.40
CA PRO A 283 -0.46 3.54 -27.68
C PRO A 283 0.74 3.97 -26.84
N THR A 284 1.76 4.50 -27.51
CA THR A 284 3.01 4.94 -26.88
C THR A 284 3.53 6.22 -27.52
N ILE A 285 4.41 6.92 -26.80
CA ILE A 285 5.07 8.13 -27.29
C ILE A 285 6.20 7.71 -28.22
N LYS A 286 6.08 8.03 -29.52
CA LYS A 286 7.07 7.69 -30.55
C LYS A 286 8.14 8.78 -30.67
N ASN A 287 9.40 8.36 -30.76
CA ASN A 287 10.66 8.99 -31.25
C ASN A 287 10.96 10.49 -31.12
N ASP A 288 10.16 11.31 -30.41
CA ASP A 288 10.38 12.76 -30.30
C ASP A 288 10.81 13.20 -28.88
N ILE A 289 11.52 12.32 -28.17
CA ILE A 289 11.95 12.59 -26.79
C ILE A 289 13.42 13.01 -26.80
N PRO A 290 13.75 14.24 -26.38
CA PRO A 290 15.13 14.68 -26.20
C PRO A 290 15.91 13.73 -25.29
N PRO A 291 17.19 13.45 -25.58
CA PRO A 291 17.99 12.49 -24.81
C PRO A 291 18.17 12.88 -23.34
N GLU A 292 17.98 14.15 -22.98
CA GLU A 292 18.03 14.66 -21.62
C GLU A 292 16.81 14.27 -20.77
N ILE A 293 15.70 13.82 -21.40
CA ILE A 293 14.49 13.41 -20.70
C ILE A 293 14.52 11.91 -20.41
N ASN A 294 14.42 11.56 -19.13
CA ASN A 294 14.36 10.18 -18.64
C ASN A 294 13.11 9.94 -17.77
N ASN A 295 12.90 8.68 -17.35
CA ASN A 295 11.83 8.27 -16.44
C ASN A 295 10.40 8.67 -16.88
N ILE A 296 10.15 8.65 -18.18
CA ILE A 296 8.84 8.96 -18.75
C ILE A 296 7.84 7.89 -18.36
N SER A 297 6.70 8.32 -17.80
CA SER A 297 5.59 7.45 -17.48
C SER A 297 4.25 8.08 -17.85
N PHE A 298 3.29 7.25 -18.25
CA PHE A 298 1.97 7.69 -18.69
C PHE A 298 0.91 6.64 -18.35
N ASN A 299 -0.35 7.07 -18.28
CA ASN A 299 -1.48 6.17 -18.15
C ASN A 299 -2.04 5.86 -19.54
N CYS A 300 -2.28 4.59 -19.84
CA CYS A 300 -2.85 4.15 -21.09
C CYS A 300 -4.14 3.35 -20.81
N ASN A 301 -5.23 3.69 -21.51
CA ASN A 301 -6.50 2.97 -21.41
C ASN A 301 -6.52 1.84 -22.43
N LEU A 302 -6.46 0.59 -21.95
CA LEU A 302 -6.44 -0.60 -22.80
C LEU A 302 -7.84 -1.15 -23.11
N SER A 303 -8.91 -0.49 -22.65
CA SER A 303 -10.29 -1.03 -22.75
C SER A 303 -10.75 -1.25 -24.19
N ASN A 304 -10.23 -0.47 -25.15
CA ASN A 304 -10.55 -0.55 -26.57
C ASN A 304 -9.37 -1.02 -27.44
N ILE A 305 -8.32 -1.56 -26.82
CA ILE A 305 -7.15 -2.09 -27.56
C ILE A 305 -7.41 -3.56 -27.89
N THR A 306 -7.00 -3.98 -29.08
CA THR A 306 -7.15 -5.37 -29.53
C THR A 306 -6.36 -6.31 -28.64
N THR A 307 -7.05 -7.29 -28.07
CA THR A 307 -6.45 -8.37 -27.26
C THR A 307 -5.94 -9.49 -28.13
N ILE A 308 -4.88 -10.16 -27.68
CA ILE A 308 -4.41 -11.42 -28.24
C ILE A 308 -5.25 -12.56 -27.66
N ASN A 309 -5.71 -13.48 -28.51
CA ASN A 309 -6.41 -14.69 -28.06
C ASN A 309 -5.42 -15.84 -27.79
N ASN A 310 -5.85 -16.90 -27.11
CA ASN A 310 -4.97 -18.03 -26.77
C ASN A 310 -4.37 -18.72 -28.02
N LYS A 311 -5.11 -18.80 -29.14
CA LYS A 311 -4.56 -19.42 -30.36
C LYS A 311 -3.37 -18.63 -30.93
N ASP A 312 -3.41 -17.31 -30.82
CA ASP A 312 -2.31 -16.43 -31.26
C ASP A 312 -1.10 -16.54 -30.31
N ILE A 313 -1.35 -16.79 -29.01
CA ILE A 313 -0.31 -17.10 -28.02
C ILE A 313 0.34 -18.46 -28.33
N ASP A 314 -0.46 -19.50 -28.58
CA ASP A 314 -0.01 -20.87 -28.87
C ASP A 314 0.77 -20.98 -30.18
N SER A 315 0.33 -20.22 -31.18
CA SER A 315 0.98 -20.15 -32.50
C SER A 315 2.19 -19.21 -32.51
N SER A 316 2.47 -18.50 -31.43
CA SER A 316 3.67 -17.67 -31.32
C SER A 316 4.95 -18.52 -31.44
N GLY A 317 6.06 -17.90 -31.83
CA GLY A 317 7.39 -18.53 -31.76
C GLY A 317 8.02 -18.52 -30.36
N SER A 318 7.28 -18.04 -29.34
CA SER A 318 7.79 -17.80 -27.99
C SER A 318 7.49 -18.97 -27.08
N ILE A 319 8.50 -19.51 -26.40
CA ILE A 319 8.31 -20.56 -25.39
C ILE A 319 7.64 -19.94 -24.15
N LEU A 320 8.05 -18.73 -23.76
CA LEU A 320 7.46 -18.00 -22.66
C LEU A 320 5.96 -17.76 -22.85
N PHE A 321 5.51 -17.37 -24.04
CA PHE A 321 4.08 -17.11 -24.24
C PHE A 321 3.26 -18.41 -24.21
N LYS A 322 3.79 -19.50 -24.76
CA LYS A 322 3.15 -20.83 -24.70
C LYS A 322 3.10 -21.44 -23.31
N SER A 323 3.79 -20.85 -22.33
CA SER A 323 3.75 -21.33 -20.95
C SER A 323 2.58 -20.76 -20.13
N LEU A 324 1.87 -19.77 -20.68
CA LEU A 324 0.71 -19.09 -20.09
C LEU A 324 -0.55 -19.95 -20.02
#